data_AF-A0AB39P5C7-F1
#
_entry.id   AF-A0AB39P5C7-F1
#
_cell.length_a   1.000
_cell.length_b   1.000
_cell.length_c   1.000
_cell.angle_alpha   90.00
_cell.angle_beta   90.00
_cell.angle_gamma   90.00
#
_symmetry.space_group_name_H-M   'P 1'
#
loop_
_entity.id
_entity.type
_entity.pdbx_description
1 polymer ?
#
loop_
_entity_poly.entity_id
_entity_poly.type
_entity_poly.pdbx_seq_one_letter_code
_entity_poly.pdbx_strand_id
1 'polypeptide(L)'
;MEAVGEAPGWRDRLTRRYFAEFERVPVSDWDSVVRAVAEPGPDTRGVVWLRREVGGVEATGNLLYAHNNKGQVVLLDAMAGGLAKLDTSLLRELVFIRALPESRSLERLPWQAEAHDYASALRKAQYWLDGAYHGAVELVAPAPSDEIRRGWVFACNTTRYLGNGRWQDGMLDATLVVPKDAAGPFCLPNSDPWGWLELWDAGEVPGSEGFPVPPTPGHAAWFEPTLADLGSVLSASQHADWPAAMDELSGFPIGARALVWVRRADRRGRESVGWLVNALHTQQGVMLVDGSSDSAVALDQTGVSALHVIRYR
;
A
#
# COMPACT_ATOMS: atom_id res chain seq x y z
N MET A 1 -8.36 2.64 -48.70
CA MET A 1 -8.26 2.33 -47.26
C MET A 1 -9.32 3.19 -46.59
N GLU A 2 -10.53 2.66 -46.48
CA GLU A 2 -11.64 3.38 -45.83
C GLU A 2 -11.32 3.56 -44.35
N ALA A 3 -11.50 4.79 -43.84
CA ALA A 3 -11.42 5.06 -42.43
C ALA A 3 -12.48 4.22 -41.72
N VAL A 4 -12.06 3.42 -40.72
CA VAL A 4 -12.98 2.75 -39.81
C VAL A 4 -13.67 3.83 -38.99
N GLY A 5 -14.83 4.30 -39.48
CA GLY A 5 -15.69 5.21 -38.74
C GLY A 5 -16.16 4.57 -37.44
N GLU A 6 -16.35 5.39 -36.41
CA GLU A 6 -16.85 4.99 -35.11
C GLU A 6 -18.11 4.10 -35.25
N ALA A 7 -18.01 2.83 -34.88
CA ALA A 7 -19.13 1.90 -35.01
C ALA A 7 -20.35 2.41 -34.20
N PRO A 8 -21.57 2.41 -34.76
CA PRO A 8 -22.78 2.90 -34.07
C PRO A 8 -22.90 2.37 -32.63
N GLY A 9 -23.28 3.26 -31.70
CA GLY A 9 -23.47 2.92 -30.28
C GLY A 9 -22.18 2.74 -29.46
N TRP A 10 -21.01 3.19 -29.94
CA TRP A 10 -19.74 3.09 -29.19
C TRP A 10 -19.79 3.83 -27.85
N ARG A 11 -20.48 4.96 -27.77
CA ARG A 11 -20.67 5.72 -26.53
C ARG A 11 -21.35 4.88 -25.47
N ASP A 12 -22.46 4.22 -25.81
CA ASP A 12 -23.18 3.38 -24.85
C ASP A 12 -22.33 2.19 -24.41
N ARG A 13 -21.39 1.72 -25.24
CA ARG A 13 -20.40 0.71 -24.86
C ARG A 13 -19.32 1.29 -23.95
N LEU A 14 -18.82 2.49 -24.24
CA LEU A 14 -17.83 3.18 -23.41
C LEU A 14 -18.40 3.47 -22.02
N THR A 15 -19.58 4.07 -21.95
CA THR A 15 -20.25 4.38 -20.67
C THR A 15 -20.53 3.13 -19.88
N ARG A 16 -21.15 2.09 -20.46
CA ARG A 16 -21.40 0.83 -19.74
C ARG A 16 -20.15 0.12 -19.26
N ARG A 17 -19.02 0.25 -19.97
CA ARG A 17 -17.78 -0.49 -19.64
C ARG A 17 -16.89 0.24 -18.65
N TYR A 18 -16.80 1.57 -18.74
CA TYR A 18 -15.79 2.36 -18.02
C TYR A 18 -16.39 3.43 -17.10
N PHE A 19 -17.67 3.74 -17.24
CA PHE A 19 -18.36 4.80 -16.49
C PHE A 19 -19.76 4.33 -16.09
N ALA A 20 -19.86 3.09 -15.60
CA ALA A 20 -21.14 2.45 -15.30
C ALA A 20 -21.93 3.17 -14.20
N GLU A 21 -21.20 3.85 -13.31
CA GLU A 21 -21.70 4.66 -12.21
C GLU A 21 -22.02 6.11 -12.59
N PHE A 22 -21.76 6.51 -13.84
CA PHE A 22 -21.99 7.88 -14.31
C PHE A 22 -23.38 8.01 -14.95
N GLU A 23 -24.08 9.06 -14.56
CA GLU A 23 -25.40 9.38 -15.11
C GLU A 23 -25.32 10.55 -16.09
N ARG A 24 -26.17 10.53 -17.12
CA ARG A 24 -26.25 11.64 -18.08
C ARG A 24 -26.87 12.86 -17.41
N VAL A 25 -26.17 13.98 -17.46
CA VAL A 25 -26.65 15.27 -16.95
C VAL A 25 -26.89 16.20 -18.14
N PRO A 26 -28.07 16.83 -18.24
CA PRO A 26 -28.34 17.80 -19.30
C PRO A 26 -27.45 19.04 -19.12
N VAL A 27 -26.74 19.41 -20.19
CA VAL A 27 -25.88 20.60 -20.26
C VAL A 27 -26.04 21.23 -21.64
N SER A 28 -25.90 22.55 -21.73
CA SER A 28 -26.01 23.33 -22.97
C SER A 28 -24.71 24.02 -23.37
N ASP A 29 -23.85 24.28 -22.39
CA ASP A 29 -22.65 25.11 -22.51
C ASP A 29 -21.64 24.77 -21.40
N TRP A 30 -20.45 25.36 -21.48
CA TRP A 30 -19.39 25.10 -20.50
C TRP A 30 -19.75 25.56 -19.07
N ASP A 31 -20.54 26.63 -18.92
CA ASP A 31 -20.98 27.11 -17.61
C ASP A 31 -21.93 26.11 -16.94
N SER A 32 -22.82 25.48 -17.70
CA SER A 32 -23.71 24.42 -17.23
C SER A 32 -22.94 23.16 -16.86
N VAL A 33 -21.86 22.83 -17.57
CA VAL A 33 -20.93 21.75 -17.17
C VAL A 33 -20.24 22.09 -15.86
N VAL A 34 -19.66 23.28 -15.74
CA VAL A 34 -18.96 23.72 -14.52
C VAL A 34 -19.91 23.70 -13.33
N ARG A 35 -21.13 24.21 -13.49
CA ARG A 35 -22.17 24.19 -12.45
C ARG A 35 -22.54 22.75 -12.07
N ALA A 36 -22.78 21.88 -13.05
CA ALA A 36 -23.15 20.49 -12.80
C ALA A 36 -22.06 19.68 -12.08
N VAL A 37 -20.79 20.06 -12.23
CA VAL A 37 -19.65 19.49 -11.49
C VAL A 37 -19.50 20.14 -10.11
N ALA A 38 -19.77 21.44 -9.98
CA ALA A 38 -19.59 22.18 -8.74
C ALA A 38 -20.66 21.86 -7.69
N GLU A 39 -21.93 21.88 -8.09
CA GLU A 39 -23.10 21.85 -7.18
C GLU A 39 -23.15 20.64 -6.22
N PRO A 40 -22.85 19.40 -6.64
CA PRO A 40 -22.92 18.27 -5.73
C PRO A 40 -21.78 18.22 -4.71
N GLY A 41 -20.78 19.10 -4.84
CA GLY A 41 -19.69 19.26 -3.90
C GLY A 41 -18.39 18.55 -4.30
N PRO A 42 -17.37 18.65 -3.43
CA PRO A 42 -16.04 18.09 -3.68
C PRO A 42 -16.08 16.61 -4.09
N ASP A 43 -15.17 16.24 -4.98
CA ASP A 43 -15.03 14.90 -5.55
C ASP A 43 -16.15 14.46 -6.51
N THR A 44 -17.00 15.39 -6.94
CA THR A 44 -17.85 15.19 -8.13
C THR A 44 -16.97 15.01 -9.36
N ARG A 45 -17.23 13.96 -10.15
CA ARG A 45 -16.44 13.59 -11.34
C ARG A 45 -17.33 13.58 -12.56
N GLY A 46 -16.75 13.79 -13.73
CA GLY A 46 -17.51 13.77 -14.96
C GLY A 46 -16.66 13.53 -16.19
N VAL A 47 -17.33 13.11 -17.26
CA VAL A 47 -16.74 13.02 -18.59
C VAL A 47 -17.58 13.88 -19.52
N VAL A 48 -16.90 14.80 -20.20
CA VAL A 48 -17.51 15.67 -21.20
C VAL A 48 -17.08 15.19 -22.57
N TRP A 49 -18.04 14.73 -23.37
CA TRP A 49 -17.82 14.53 -24.79
C TRP A 49 -18.24 15.81 -25.53
N LEU A 50 -17.27 16.51 -26.08
CA LEU A 50 -17.51 17.65 -26.96
C LEU A 50 -17.61 17.16 -28.41
N ARG A 51 -18.59 17.69 -29.14
CA ARG A 51 -18.80 17.42 -30.56
C ARG A 51 -18.67 18.73 -31.33
N ARG A 52 -17.94 18.72 -32.45
CA ARG A 52 -17.68 19.91 -33.26
C ARG A 52 -18.37 19.85 -34.61
N GLU A 53 -18.77 21.00 -35.12
CA GLU A 53 -19.37 21.17 -36.44
C GLU A 53 -18.57 22.15 -37.29
N VAL A 54 -18.36 21.80 -38.56
CA VAL A 54 -17.74 22.69 -39.56
C VAL A 54 -18.62 22.63 -40.81
N GLY A 55 -19.16 23.77 -41.24
CA GLY A 55 -19.98 23.84 -42.45
C GLY A 55 -21.28 23.03 -42.38
N GLY A 56 -21.91 22.91 -41.21
CA GLY A 56 -23.15 22.15 -41.03
C GLY A 56 -22.96 20.63 -40.88
N VAL A 57 -21.71 20.14 -40.90
CA VAL A 57 -21.36 18.72 -40.79
C VAL A 57 -20.50 18.50 -39.55
N GLU A 58 -20.78 17.42 -38.83
CA GLU A 58 -19.96 17.01 -37.69
C GLU A 58 -18.55 16.65 -38.13
N ALA A 59 -17.55 17.29 -37.51
CA ALA A 59 -16.16 17.13 -37.90
C ALA A 59 -15.40 16.19 -36.96
N THR A 60 -15.33 16.52 -35.67
CA THR A 60 -14.52 15.80 -34.68
C THR A 60 -15.17 15.87 -33.30
N GLY A 61 -14.81 14.93 -32.42
CA GLY A 61 -15.11 15.01 -30.99
C GLY A 61 -13.85 14.93 -30.13
N ASN A 62 -13.96 15.30 -28.85
CA ASN A 62 -12.93 15.03 -27.84
C ASN A 62 -13.59 14.63 -26.51
N LEU A 63 -12.88 13.83 -25.72
CA LEU A 63 -13.28 13.46 -24.37
C LEU A 63 -12.44 14.24 -23.37
N LEU A 64 -13.12 14.99 -22.50
CA LEU A 64 -12.51 15.69 -21.38
C LEU A 64 -12.94 15.06 -20.08
N TYR A 65 -12.04 15.06 -19.10
CA TYR A 65 -12.36 14.68 -17.74
C TYR A 65 -12.64 15.92 -16.90
N ALA A 66 -13.72 15.91 -16.14
CA ALA A 66 -14.09 16.99 -15.22
C ALA A 66 -14.01 16.50 -13.77
N HIS A 67 -13.47 17.32 -12.88
CA HIS A 67 -13.36 16.99 -11.45
C HIS A 67 -13.58 18.22 -10.58
N ASN A 68 -14.37 18.08 -9.53
CA ASN A 68 -14.48 19.04 -8.45
C ASN A 68 -13.37 18.77 -7.41
N ASN A 69 -12.21 19.37 -7.62
CA ASN A 69 -11.09 19.27 -6.68
C ASN A 69 -11.27 20.28 -5.55
N LYS A 70 -11.77 19.81 -4.40
CA LYS A 70 -11.92 20.63 -3.17
C LYS A 70 -12.71 21.94 -3.40
N GLY A 71 -13.77 21.89 -4.20
CA GLY A 71 -14.62 23.03 -4.52
C GLY A 71 -14.22 23.78 -5.80
N GLN A 72 -13.09 23.43 -6.43
CA GLN A 72 -12.66 24.00 -7.70
C GLN A 72 -12.89 23.01 -8.84
N VAL A 73 -13.61 23.44 -9.87
CA VAL A 73 -13.85 22.62 -11.05
C VAL A 73 -12.64 22.68 -11.98
N VAL A 74 -12.09 21.52 -12.30
CA VAL A 74 -10.98 21.34 -13.23
C VAL A 74 -11.46 20.50 -14.40
N LEU A 75 -11.17 20.96 -15.63
CA LEU A 75 -11.38 20.20 -16.86
C LEU A 75 -10.02 19.83 -17.45
N LEU A 76 -9.79 18.54 -17.67
CA LEU A 76 -8.55 17.96 -18.15
C LEU A 76 -8.74 17.37 -19.54
N ASP A 77 -7.79 17.67 -20.42
CA ASP A 77 -7.68 17.09 -21.75
C ASP A 77 -6.49 16.12 -21.75
N ALA A 78 -6.81 14.83 -21.81
CA ALA A 78 -5.81 13.77 -21.81
C ALA A 78 -4.91 13.81 -23.06
N MET A 79 -5.40 14.33 -24.19
CA MET A 79 -4.60 14.49 -25.40
C MET A 79 -3.61 15.65 -25.29
N ALA A 80 -3.98 16.70 -24.57
CA ALA A 80 -3.10 17.85 -24.33
C ALA A 80 -2.20 17.68 -23.09
N GLY A 81 -2.43 16.65 -22.28
CA GLY A 81 -1.67 16.39 -21.05
C GLY A 81 -1.87 17.46 -19.96
N GLY A 82 -3.02 18.16 -19.95
CA GLY A 82 -3.22 19.30 -19.06
C GLY A 82 -4.65 19.85 -19.07
N LEU A 83 -4.79 21.13 -18.68
CA LEU A 83 -6.08 21.81 -18.64
C LEU A 83 -6.70 21.92 -20.04
N ALA A 84 -8.00 21.63 -20.11
CA ALA A 84 -8.76 21.72 -21.35
C ALA A 84 -8.96 23.19 -21.77
N LYS A 85 -8.89 23.45 -23.08
CA LYS A 85 -9.30 24.73 -23.66
C LYS A 85 -10.80 24.67 -23.99
N LEU A 86 -11.57 25.54 -23.33
CA LEU A 86 -13.02 25.60 -23.47
C LEU A 86 -13.44 26.46 -24.66
N ASP A 87 -13.15 25.97 -25.86
CA ASP A 87 -13.50 26.64 -27.11
C ASP A 87 -14.99 26.44 -27.44
N THR A 88 -15.63 27.50 -27.92
CA THR A 88 -17.05 27.54 -28.33
C THR A 88 -17.23 27.75 -29.83
N SER A 89 -16.18 28.10 -30.56
CA SER A 89 -16.25 28.55 -31.95
C SER A 89 -16.80 27.51 -32.94
N LEU A 90 -16.52 26.24 -32.69
CA LEU A 90 -16.97 25.11 -33.50
C LEU A 90 -17.84 24.14 -32.70
N LEU A 91 -18.33 24.54 -31.53
CA LEU A 91 -19.04 23.66 -30.61
C LEU A 91 -20.45 23.37 -31.15
N ARG A 92 -20.74 22.09 -31.36
CA ARG A 92 -22.07 21.60 -31.76
C ARG A 92 -22.89 21.15 -30.57
N GLU A 93 -22.29 20.33 -29.72
CA GLU A 93 -22.96 19.72 -28.56
C GLU A 93 -21.94 19.39 -27.47
N LEU A 94 -22.36 19.57 -26.23
CA LEU A 94 -21.71 19.00 -25.06
C LEU A 94 -22.57 17.88 -24.52
N VAL A 95 -21.96 16.72 -24.37
CA VAL A 95 -22.56 15.58 -23.72
C VAL A 95 -21.83 15.38 -22.40
N PHE A 96 -22.56 15.49 -21.30
CA PHE A 96 -21.99 15.33 -19.97
C PHE A 96 -22.57 14.10 -19.27
N ILE A 97 -21.67 13.29 -18.71
CA ILE A 97 -22.00 12.24 -17.74
C ILE A 97 -21.25 12.54 -16.44
N ARG A 98 -21.89 12.27 -15.30
CA ARG A 98 -21.39 12.65 -13.97
C ARG A 98 -21.52 11.49 -12.99
N ALA A 99 -20.50 11.31 -12.16
CA ALA A 99 -20.58 10.51 -10.94
C ALA A 99 -20.57 11.45 -9.72
N LEU A 100 -21.48 11.19 -8.78
CA LEU A 100 -21.55 11.95 -7.53
C LEU A 100 -20.46 11.50 -6.56
N PRO A 101 -20.10 12.32 -5.55
CA PRO A 101 -19.13 11.94 -4.53
C PRO A 101 -19.49 10.60 -3.86
N GLU A 102 -20.79 10.39 -3.62
CA GLU A 102 -21.32 9.20 -2.97
C GLU A 102 -21.26 7.93 -3.84
N SER A 103 -21.11 8.09 -5.17
CA SER A 103 -20.99 6.96 -6.10
C SER A 103 -19.69 6.18 -5.88
N ARG A 104 -18.66 6.78 -5.26
CA ARG A 104 -17.43 6.08 -4.86
C ARG A 104 -17.54 5.42 -3.48
N SER A 105 -18.38 5.94 -2.58
CA SER A 105 -18.54 5.38 -1.23
C SER A 105 -19.20 4.01 -1.17
N LEU A 106 -19.65 3.46 -2.30
CA LEU A 106 -20.20 2.11 -2.39
C LEU A 106 -19.25 1.08 -3.02
N GLU A 107 -18.16 1.50 -3.66
CA GLU A 107 -17.10 0.56 -4.04
C GLU A 107 -16.22 0.33 -2.81
N ARG A 108 -16.66 -0.62 -1.98
CA ARG A 108 -15.79 -1.25 -1.00
C ARG A 108 -14.49 -1.60 -1.72
N LEU A 109 -13.36 -1.14 -1.19
CA LEU A 109 -12.04 -1.56 -1.68
C LEU A 109 -12.04 -3.09 -1.73
N PRO A 110 -11.40 -3.74 -2.71
CA PRO A 110 -11.50 -5.21 -2.85
C PRO A 110 -11.15 -5.98 -1.57
N TRP A 111 -10.29 -5.41 -0.71
CA TRP A 111 -9.93 -5.97 0.59
C TRP A 111 -10.87 -5.63 1.76
N GLN A 112 -11.91 -4.83 1.56
CA GLN A 112 -12.99 -4.58 2.54
C GLN A 112 -14.11 -5.64 2.45
N ALA A 113 -14.03 -6.58 1.51
CA ALA A 113 -14.86 -7.77 1.57
C ALA A 113 -14.54 -8.56 2.86
N GLU A 114 -15.58 -9.09 3.50
CA GLU A 114 -15.40 -10.03 4.60
C GLU A 114 -14.72 -11.29 4.07
N ALA A 115 -13.84 -11.86 4.88
CA ALA A 115 -13.20 -13.12 4.62
C ALA A 115 -13.68 -14.07 5.70
N HIS A 116 -14.49 -15.08 5.40
CA HIS A 116 -14.91 -16.09 6.40
C HIS A 116 -14.26 -17.44 6.16
N ASP A 117 -13.61 -17.60 5.01
CA ASP A 117 -12.94 -18.81 4.58
C ASP A 117 -11.55 -18.52 4.01
N TYR A 118 -10.75 -19.57 3.84
CA TYR A 118 -9.39 -19.45 3.32
C TYR A 118 -9.31 -18.76 1.94
N ALA A 119 -10.26 -19.04 1.04
CA ALA A 119 -10.20 -18.52 -0.34
C ALA A 119 -10.48 -17.00 -0.39
N SER A 120 -11.43 -16.53 0.42
CA SER A 120 -11.74 -15.11 0.60
C SER A 120 -10.61 -14.37 1.31
N ALA A 121 -10.02 -14.98 2.35
CA ALA A 121 -8.85 -14.43 3.05
C ALA A 121 -7.63 -14.28 2.13
N LEU A 122 -7.34 -15.31 1.34
CA LEU A 122 -6.24 -15.31 0.38
C LEU A 122 -6.40 -14.17 -0.64
N ARG A 123 -7.61 -14.01 -1.18
CA ARG A 123 -7.92 -12.96 -2.16
C ARG A 123 -7.82 -11.57 -1.53
N LYS A 124 -8.35 -11.39 -0.32
CA LYS A 124 -8.26 -10.15 0.45
C LYS A 124 -6.81 -9.75 0.73
N ALA A 125 -5.98 -10.72 1.13
CA ALA A 125 -4.55 -10.53 1.33
C ALA A 125 -3.84 -10.09 0.04
N GLN A 126 -4.09 -10.79 -1.07
CA GLN A 126 -3.47 -10.48 -2.37
C GLN A 126 -3.83 -9.07 -2.85
N TYR A 127 -5.11 -8.68 -2.78
CA TYR A 127 -5.52 -7.33 -3.17
C TYR A 127 -4.92 -6.25 -2.29
N TRP A 128 -4.83 -6.49 -0.98
CA TRP A 128 -4.23 -5.53 -0.06
C TRP A 128 -2.72 -5.38 -0.30
N LEU A 129 -1.99 -6.49 -0.48
CA LEU A 129 -0.56 -6.48 -0.78
C LEU A 129 -0.25 -5.78 -2.10
N ASP A 130 -1.04 -6.04 -3.14
CA ASP A 130 -0.90 -5.36 -4.43
C ASP A 130 -1.17 -3.85 -4.31
N GLY A 131 -2.21 -3.46 -3.56
CA GLY A 131 -2.51 -2.07 -3.28
C GLY A 131 -1.43 -1.36 -2.47
N ALA A 132 -0.85 -2.03 -1.47
CA ALA A 132 0.15 -1.46 -0.57
C ALA A 132 1.55 -1.41 -1.18
N TYR A 133 1.92 -2.42 -1.97
CA TYR A 133 3.30 -2.65 -2.42
C TYR A 133 3.45 -2.75 -3.95
N HIS A 134 2.39 -2.52 -4.72
CA HIS A 134 2.41 -2.47 -6.20
C HIS A 134 3.05 -3.72 -6.83
N GLY A 135 2.68 -4.90 -6.33
CA GLY A 135 3.20 -6.20 -6.80
C GLY A 135 4.61 -6.55 -6.31
N ALA A 136 5.24 -5.75 -5.44
CA ALA A 136 6.58 -6.04 -4.92
C ALA A 136 6.60 -7.15 -3.84
N VAL A 137 5.45 -7.51 -3.28
CA VAL A 137 5.31 -8.44 -2.16
C VAL A 137 4.33 -9.56 -2.50
N GLU A 138 4.66 -10.79 -2.11
CA GLU A 138 3.82 -11.97 -2.29
C GLU A 138 3.70 -12.80 -1.01
N LEU A 139 2.66 -13.64 -0.95
CA LEU A 139 2.41 -14.54 0.18
C LEU A 139 3.32 -15.77 0.12
N VAL A 140 3.84 -16.17 1.28
CA VAL A 140 4.76 -17.31 1.41
C VAL A 140 3.99 -18.53 1.93
N ALA A 141 3.80 -19.51 1.02
CA ALA A 141 3.16 -20.79 1.31
C ALA A 141 1.86 -20.68 2.17
N PRO A 142 0.88 -19.84 1.76
CA PRO A 142 -0.37 -19.69 2.49
C PRO A 142 -1.11 -21.02 2.57
N ALA A 143 -1.73 -21.32 3.71
CA ALA A 143 -2.47 -22.55 3.90
C ALA A 143 -3.71 -22.33 4.81
N PRO A 144 -4.72 -23.22 4.74
CA PRO A 144 -5.88 -23.15 5.63
C PRO A 144 -5.52 -23.17 7.13
N SER A 145 -4.38 -23.77 7.50
CA SER A 145 -3.88 -23.80 8.88
C SER A 145 -3.42 -22.43 9.41
N ASP A 146 -3.38 -21.40 8.57
CA ASP A 146 -3.04 -20.03 8.97
C ASP A 146 -4.25 -19.29 9.62
N GLU A 147 -5.40 -19.96 9.75
CA GLU A 147 -6.58 -19.43 10.42
C GLU A 147 -6.39 -19.30 11.94
N ILE A 148 -6.83 -18.16 12.47
CA ILE A 148 -6.97 -17.86 13.90
C ILE A 148 -8.43 -17.48 14.20
N ARG A 149 -8.75 -17.20 15.47
CA ARG A 149 -10.14 -16.95 15.88
C ARG A 149 -10.74 -15.76 15.12
N ARG A 150 -10.04 -14.63 15.05
CA ARG A 150 -10.50 -13.37 14.45
C ARG A 150 -10.12 -13.18 12.97
N GLY A 151 -9.32 -14.06 12.38
CA GLY A 151 -8.67 -13.78 11.09
C GLY A 151 -7.80 -14.90 10.55
N TRP A 152 -6.86 -14.51 9.69
CA TRP A 152 -5.76 -15.35 9.19
C TRP A 152 -4.43 -14.64 9.37
N VAL A 153 -3.35 -15.40 9.53
CA VAL A 153 -1.99 -14.90 9.69
C VAL A 153 -1.12 -15.49 8.60
N PHE A 154 -0.88 -14.72 7.55
CA PHE A 154 -0.04 -15.15 6.43
C PHE A 154 1.37 -14.59 6.55
N ALA A 155 2.36 -15.40 6.23
CA ALA A 155 3.70 -14.90 5.93
C ALA A 155 3.71 -14.26 4.53
N CYS A 156 4.44 -13.17 4.35
CA CYS A 156 4.68 -12.52 3.07
C CYS A 156 6.13 -12.06 2.98
N ASN A 157 6.65 -11.88 1.78
CA ASN A 157 7.95 -11.26 1.60
C ASN A 157 8.07 -10.63 0.21
N THR A 158 9.17 -9.92 -0.05
CA THR A 158 9.38 -9.35 -1.37
C THR A 158 9.62 -10.45 -2.40
N THR A 159 9.13 -10.23 -3.61
CA THR A 159 9.36 -11.14 -4.75
C THR A 159 10.85 -11.31 -5.04
N ARG A 160 11.64 -10.26 -4.81
CA ARG A 160 13.11 -10.28 -4.97
C ARG A 160 13.76 -11.23 -3.98
N TYR A 161 13.42 -11.13 -2.69
CA TYR A 161 13.96 -12.02 -1.66
C TYR A 161 13.61 -13.47 -1.94
N LEU A 162 12.35 -13.74 -2.31
CA LEU A 162 11.90 -15.10 -2.60
C LEU A 162 12.57 -15.69 -3.86
N GLY A 163 12.93 -14.85 -4.82
CA GLY A 163 13.67 -15.27 -6.01
C GLY A 163 15.17 -15.49 -5.81
N ASN A 164 15.83 -14.77 -4.89
CA ASN A 164 17.30 -14.77 -4.80
C ASN A 164 17.87 -15.14 -3.42
N GLY A 165 17.05 -15.21 -2.37
CA GLY A 165 17.44 -15.53 -0.99
C GLY A 165 18.33 -14.50 -0.30
N ARG A 166 18.57 -13.32 -0.91
CA ARG A 166 19.42 -12.28 -0.33
C ARG A 166 18.64 -11.50 0.71
N TRP A 167 19.08 -11.62 1.95
CA TRP A 167 18.42 -11.03 3.11
C TRP A 167 18.20 -9.51 2.98
N GLN A 168 19.06 -8.78 2.26
CA GLN A 168 18.90 -7.33 2.00
C GLN A 168 17.64 -6.99 1.20
N ASP A 169 17.17 -7.93 0.38
CA ASP A 169 15.96 -7.75 -0.42
C ASP A 169 14.69 -8.04 0.40
N GLY A 170 14.77 -8.51 1.65
CA GLY A 170 13.62 -8.94 2.46
C GLY A 170 12.82 -7.80 3.12
N MET A 171 11.62 -8.14 3.63
CA MET A 171 10.78 -7.26 4.46
C MET A 171 11.17 -7.31 5.94
N LEU A 172 10.87 -6.24 6.69
CA LEU A 172 10.87 -6.26 8.17
C LEU A 172 9.56 -6.83 8.71
N ASP A 173 8.44 -6.46 8.14
CA ASP A 173 7.09 -6.79 8.60
C ASP A 173 6.45 -7.85 7.68
N ALA A 174 7.17 -8.97 7.49
CA ALA A 174 6.83 -10.13 6.65
C ALA A 174 5.63 -10.98 7.16
N THR A 175 4.75 -10.42 7.98
CA THR A 175 3.56 -11.09 8.51
C THR A 175 2.34 -10.20 8.34
N LEU A 176 1.36 -10.71 7.59
CA LEU A 176 0.11 -10.04 7.30
C LEU A 176 -1.04 -10.72 8.06
N VAL A 177 -1.74 -9.94 8.89
CA VAL A 177 -2.98 -10.35 9.52
C VAL A 177 -4.16 -9.91 8.65
N VAL A 178 -5.09 -10.83 8.41
CA VAL A 178 -6.29 -10.61 7.60
C VAL A 178 -7.52 -10.79 8.50
N PRO A 179 -8.20 -9.71 8.90
CA PRO A 179 -9.43 -9.81 9.67
C PRO A 179 -10.57 -10.49 8.91
N LYS A 180 -11.42 -11.22 9.64
CA LYS A 180 -12.63 -11.85 9.08
C LYS A 180 -13.70 -10.86 8.63
N ASP A 181 -13.81 -9.76 9.36
CA ASP A 181 -14.75 -8.69 9.09
C ASP A 181 -14.29 -7.79 7.93
N ALA A 182 -14.96 -6.64 7.76
CA ALA A 182 -14.65 -5.67 6.72
C ALA A 182 -13.38 -4.83 6.98
N ALA A 183 -12.68 -5.03 8.11
CA ALA A 183 -11.47 -4.28 8.42
C ALA A 183 -10.34 -4.63 7.44
N GLY A 184 -9.45 -3.66 7.20
CA GLY A 184 -8.29 -3.84 6.34
C GLY A 184 -7.28 -4.83 6.95
N PRO A 185 -6.59 -5.62 6.12
CA PRO A 185 -5.38 -6.31 6.54
C PRO A 185 -4.33 -5.33 7.10
N PHE A 186 -3.45 -5.84 7.96
CA PHE A 186 -2.37 -5.06 8.58
C PHE A 186 -1.16 -5.94 8.92
N CYS A 187 0.02 -5.33 8.97
CA CYS A 187 1.24 -6.02 9.39
C CYS A 187 1.39 -6.01 10.92
N LEU A 188 2.16 -6.95 11.47
CA LEU A 188 2.47 -6.97 12.90
C LEU A 188 3.62 -6.02 13.26
N PRO A 189 3.62 -5.42 14.49
CA PRO A 189 4.75 -4.64 14.96
C PRO A 189 6.02 -5.49 15.11
N ASN A 190 7.19 -4.89 14.88
CA ASN A 190 8.45 -5.63 14.85
C ASN A 190 8.98 -6.01 16.23
N SER A 191 8.76 -5.18 17.26
CA SER A 191 9.31 -5.38 18.61
C SER A 191 8.70 -6.60 19.29
N ASP A 192 7.37 -6.65 19.37
CA ASP A 192 6.58 -7.77 19.96
C ASP A 192 5.41 -8.18 19.04
N PRO A 193 5.67 -8.90 17.94
CA PRO A 193 4.62 -9.29 17.01
C PRO A 193 3.63 -10.29 17.60
N TRP A 194 4.09 -11.23 18.42
CA TRP A 194 3.28 -12.35 18.89
C TRP A 194 2.43 -11.99 20.10
N GLY A 195 2.97 -11.25 21.07
CA GLY A 195 2.18 -10.71 22.17
C GLY A 195 1.10 -9.76 21.67
N TRP A 196 1.44 -8.91 20.69
CA TRP A 196 0.45 -8.06 20.01
C TRP A 196 -0.65 -8.88 19.32
N LEU A 197 -0.28 -9.92 18.57
CA LEU A 197 -1.22 -10.80 17.87
C LEU A 197 -2.14 -11.54 18.86
N GLU A 198 -1.62 -12.00 19.98
CA GLU A 198 -2.40 -12.68 21.02
C GLU A 198 -3.45 -11.76 21.64
N LEU A 199 -3.09 -10.51 21.97
CA LEU A 199 -4.04 -9.51 22.47
C LEU A 199 -5.11 -9.18 21.43
N TRP A 200 -4.71 -8.99 20.17
CA TRP A 200 -5.66 -8.80 19.09
C TRP A 200 -6.57 -10.03 18.98
N ASP A 201 -6.05 -11.24 18.85
CA ASP A 201 -6.89 -12.44 18.71
C ASP A 201 -7.72 -12.73 19.96
N ALA A 202 -7.42 -12.14 21.14
CA ALA A 202 -8.26 -12.20 22.33
C ALA A 202 -9.46 -11.23 22.29
N GLY A 203 -9.43 -10.20 21.44
CA GLY A 203 -10.53 -9.26 21.26
C GLY A 203 -10.19 -7.81 21.58
N GLU A 204 -8.95 -7.52 21.97
CA GLU A 204 -8.51 -6.16 22.23
C GLU A 204 -8.59 -5.29 20.96
N VAL A 205 -8.74 -3.99 21.18
CA VAL A 205 -8.91 -2.99 20.12
C VAL A 205 -7.63 -2.16 19.98
N PRO A 206 -6.90 -2.27 18.85
CA PRO A 206 -5.67 -1.49 18.67
C PRO A 206 -5.89 0.01 18.85
N GLY A 207 -4.97 0.66 19.55
CA GLY A 207 -5.06 2.07 19.93
C GLY A 207 -5.71 2.32 21.30
N SER A 208 -6.18 1.27 22.00
CA SER A 208 -6.55 1.38 23.42
C SER A 208 -5.30 1.59 24.30
N GLU A 209 -5.53 1.94 25.57
CA GLU A 209 -4.43 2.15 26.54
C GLU A 209 -3.56 0.90 26.66
N GLY A 210 -2.27 1.04 26.39
CA GLY A 210 -1.31 -0.08 26.42
C GLY A 210 -1.33 -1.00 25.21
N PHE A 211 -2.15 -0.73 24.18
CA PHE A 211 -2.21 -1.54 22.96
C PHE A 211 -1.94 -0.71 21.70
N PRO A 212 -0.72 -0.75 21.14
CA PRO A 212 -0.35 0.12 20.03
C PRO A 212 -1.14 -0.19 18.75
N VAL A 213 -1.35 0.84 17.93
CA VAL A 213 -1.90 0.66 16.58
C VAL A 213 -0.92 -0.14 15.71
N PRO A 214 -1.42 -0.99 14.79
CA PRO A 214 -0.54 -1.73 13.90
C PRO A 214 0.25 -0.77 13.00
N PRO A 215 1.48 -1.14 12.57
CA PRO A 215 2.28 -0.32 11.69
C PRO A 215 1.57 -0.07 10.35
N THR A 216 1.80 1.13 9.80
CA THR A 216 1.41 1.43 8.43
C THR A 216 2.41 0.79 7.46
N PRO A 217 1.97 0.34 6.26
CA PRO A 217 2.87 -0.24 5.26
C PRO A 217 4.02 0.72 4.92
N GLY A 218 5.25 0.24 5.07
CA GLY A 218 6.47 0.98 4.75
C GLY A 218 7.06 0.60 3.39
N HIS A 219 8.39 0.70 3.26
CA HIS A 219 9.09 0.15 2.12
C HIS A 219 9.12 -1.38 2.20
N ALA A 220 8.77 -2.05 1.10
CA ALA A 220 8.80 -3.52 1.04
C ALA A 220 10.21 -4.07 1.33
N ALA A 221 11.24 -3.59 0.64
CA ALA A 221 12.63 -3.91 0.99
C ALA A 221 13.16 -2.84 1.95
N TRP A 222 13.54 -3.26 3.16
CA TRP A 222 13.90 -2.31 4.21
C TRP A 222 15.33 -1.79 4.11
N PHE A 223 16.26 -2.64 3.64
CA PHE A 223 17.70 -2.44 3.83
C PHE A 223 18.22 -1.15 3.19
N GLU A 224 17.96 -0.96 1.90
CA GLU A 224 18.48 0.20 1.15
C GLU A 224 17.91 1.53 1.69
N PRO A 225 16.58 1.70 1.89
CA PRO A 225 16.04 2.91 2.51
C PRO A 225 16.64 3.20 3.89
N THR A 226 16.72 2.20 4.77
CA THR A 226 17.26 2.39 6.12
C THR A 226 18.73 2.82 6.10
N LEU A 227 19.53 2.24 5.19
CA LEU A 227 20.96 2.51 5.14
C LEU A 227 21.29 3.83 4.45
N ALA A 228 20.40 4.33 3.59
CA ALA A 228 20.52 5.68 3.06
C ALA A 228 20.54 6.74 4.18
N ASP A 229 19.80 6.50 5.27
CA ASP A 229 19.73 7.39 6.43
C ASP A 229 20.87 7.16 7.43
N LEU A 230 21.34 5.90 7.59
CA LEU A 230 22.36 5.54 8.58
C LEU A 230 23.80 5.73 8.08
N GLY A 231 24.05 5.57 6.78
CA GLY A 231 25.38 5.69 6.17
C GLY A 231 25.93 4.40 5.57
N SER A 232 27.17 4.45 5.07
CA SER A 232 27.77 3.35 4.33
C SER A 232 28.06 2.13 5.21
N VAL A 233 27.66 0.95 4.75
CA VAL A 233 28.01 -0.34 5.38
C VAL A 233 29.52 -0.53 5.39
N LEU A 234 30.05 -0.90 6.54
CA LEU A 234 31.43 -1.31 6.74
C LEU A 234 31.57 -2.83 6.72
N SER A 235 30.64 -3.54 7.35
CA SER A 235 30.60 -5.01 7.40
C SER A 235 29.19 -5.50 7.71
N ALA A 236 28.90 -6.75 7.32
CA ALA A 236 27.70 -7.47 7.74
C ALA A 236 28.06 -8.93 8.02
N SER A 237 27.61 -9.44 9.16
CA SER A 237 27.79 -10.83 9.59
C SER A 237 26.43 -11.43 9.98
N GLN A 238 26.40 -12.75 10.20
CA GLN A 238 25.22 -13.48 10.63
C GLN A 238 25.56 -14.38 11.82
N HIS A 239 24.69 -14.39 12.82
CA HIS A 239 24.79 -15.21 14.02
C HIS A 239 23.51 -16.01 14.23
N ALA A 240 23.62 -17.15 14.91
CA ALA A 240 22.48 -17.98 15.28
C ALA A 240 21.77 -17.48 16.55
N ASP A 241 22.52 -16.82 17.44
CA ASP A 241 22.03 -16.43 18.76
C ASP A 241 22.61 -15.08 19.23
N TRP A 242 21.96 -14.52 20.25
CA TRP A 242 22.35 -13.26 20.88
C TRP A 242 23.76 -13.28 21.48
N PRO A 243 24.20 -14.32 22.23
CA PRO A 243 25.57 -14.36 22.75
C PRO A 243 26.63 -14.17 21.67
N ALA A 244 26.56 -14.89 20.55
CA ALA A 244 27.53 -14.75 19.46
C ALA A 244 27.48 -13.35 18.81
N ALA A 245 26.29 -12.77 18.65
CA ALA A 245 26.15 -11.40 18.14
C ALA A 245 26.73 -10.35 19.11
N MET A 246 26.50 -10.52 20.42
CA MET A 246 27.01 -9.62 21.47
C MET A 246 28.54 -9.71 21.61
N ASP A 247 29.12 -10.89 21.43
CA ASP A 247 30.56 -11.08 21.39
C ASP A 247 31.20 -10.31 20.21
N GLU A 248 30.60 -10.37 19.01
CA GLU A 248 31.07 -9.57 17.86
C GLU A 248 30.97 -8.06 18.15
N LEU A 249 29.81 -7.60 18.63
CA LEU A 249 29.58 -6.18 18.95
C LEU A 249 30.58 -5.65 19.98
N SER A 250 30.94 -6.47 20.97
CA SER A 250 31.93 -6.11 22.00
C SER A 250 33.36 -6.06 21.46
N GLY A 251 33.62 -6.73 20.33
CA GLY A 251 34.90 -6.67 19.62
C GLY A 251 35.09 -5.42 18.76
N PHE A 252 34.05 -4.60 18.56
CA PHE A 252 34.16 -3.39 17.75
C PHE A 252 34.97 -2.28 18.45
N PRO A 253 35.48 -1.26 17.73
CA PRO A 253 36.05 -0.09 18.37
C PRO A 253 35.03 0.65 19.25
N ILE A 254 35.48 1.27 20.34
CA ILE A 254 34.62 2.15 21.15
C ILE A 254 34.09 3.29 20.26
N GLY A 255 32.79 3.57 20.38
CA GLY A 255 32.06 4.52 19.56
C GLY A 255 31.52 3.94 18.25
N ALA A 256 31.84 2.68 17.92
CA ALA A 256 31.30 2.03 16.73
C ALA A 256 29.78 1.80 16.87
N ARG A 257 29.08 2.03 15.76
CA ARG A 257 27.65 1.81 15.62
C ARG A 257 27.37 0.62 14.72
N ALA A 258 26.33 -0.12 15.06
CA ALA A 258 25.82 -1.20 14.24
C ALA A 258 24.31 -1.30 14.36
N LEU A 259 23.70 -1.96 13.39
CA LEU A 259 22.32 -2.36 13.39
C LEU A 259 22.27 -3.88 13.55
N VAL A 260 21.47 -4.37 14.48
CA VAL A 260 21.18 -5.79 14.63
C VAL A 260 19.80 -6.03 14.03
N TRP A 261 19.74 -6.79 12.95
CA TRP A 261 18.48 -7.30 12.41
C TRP A 261 18.20 -8.68 12.96
N VAL A 262 17.22 -8.74 13.87
CA VAL A 262 16.71 -9.97 14.47
C VAL A 262 15.66 -10.56 13.55
N ARG A 263 16.01 -11.63 12.84
CA ARG A 263 15.10 -12.35 11.96
C ARG A 263 14.36 -13.41 12.76
N ARG A 264 13.04 -13.43 12.64
CA ARG A 264 12.19 -14.43 13.29
C ARG A 264 11.44 -15.26 12.27
N ALA A 265 11.17 -16.50 12.64
CA ALA A 265 10.31 -17.39 11.91
C ALA A 265 8.99 -17.61 12.66
N ASP A 266 7.91 -17.84 11.92
CA ASP A 266 6.66 -18.30 12.50
C ASP A 266 6.75 -19.78 12.93
N ARG A 267 5.66 -20.31 13.50
CA ARG A 267 5.57 -21.71 13.95
C ARG A 267 5.74 -22.74 12.82
N ARG A 268 5.65 -22.32 11.56
CA ARG A 268 5.84 -23.16 10.37
C ARG A 268 7.24 -23.00 9.76
N GLY A 269 8.11 -22.21 10.38
CA GLY A 269 9.47 -21.95 9.91
C GLY A 269 9.57 -20.93 8.78
N ARG A 270 8.49 -20.20 8.47
CA ARG A 270 8.51 -19.13 7.46
C ARG A 270 9.04 -17.86 8.10
N GLU A 271 9.92 -17.14 7.42
CA GLU A 271 10.34 -15.83 7.87
C GLU A 271 9.14 -14.89 7.97
N SER A 272 9.00 -14.25 9.13
CA SER A 272 7.74 -13.65 9.54
C SER A 272 7.90 -12.21 9.98
N VAL A 273 8.76 -11.92 10.95
CA VAL A 273 8.96 -10.55 11.42
C VAL A 273 10.44 -10.34 11.75
N GLY A 274 10.99 -9.26 11.24
CA GLY A 274 12.30 -8.73 11.49
C GLY A 274 12.24 -7.57 12.48
N TRP A 275 13.13 -7.52 13.45
CA TRP A 275 13.27 -6.39 14.38
C TRP A 275 14.64 -5.75 14.24
N LEU A 276 14.68 -4.42 14.16
CA LEU A 276 15.92 -3.65 14.06
C LEU A 276 16.26 -3.04 15.40
N VAL A 277 17.46 -3.34 15.89
CA VAL A 277 18.00 -2.80 17.14
C VAL A 277 19.30 -2.07 16.85
N ASN A 278 19.43 -0.84 17.33
CA ASN A 278 20.68 -0.09 17.23
C ASN A 278 21.64 -0.56 18.32
N ALA A 279 22.88 -0.81 17.94
CA ALA A 279 23.97 -1.15 18.85
C ALA A 279 25.04 -0.06 18.84
N LEU A 280 25.51 0.31 20.03
CA LEU A 280 26.62 1.23 20.25
C LEU A 280 27.62 0.59 21.20
N HIS A 281 28.87 0.44 20.77
CA HIS A 281 29.92 0.00 21.69
C HIS A 281 30.44 1.21 22.50
N THR A 282 30.22 1.20 23.81
CA THR A 282 30.63 2.26 24.74
C THR A 282 31.81 1.79 25.62
N GLN A 283 32.35 2.70 26.44
CA GLN A 283 33.34 2.31 27.46
C GLN A 283 32.80 1.35 28.52
N GLN A 284 31.48 1.31 28.73
CA GLN A 284 30.82 0.42 29.70
C GLN A 284 30.37 -0.91 29.06
N GLY A 285 30.61 -1.10 27.76
CA GLY A 285 30.17 -2.27 26.99
C GLY A 285 29.17 -1.90 25.89
N VAL A 286 28.52 -2.91 25.32
CA VAL A 286 27.55 -2.75 24.24
C VAL A 286 26.21 -2.28 24.80
N MET A 287 25.71 -1.17 24.25
CA MET A 287 24.37 -0.66 24.52
C MET A 287 23.47 -0.97 23.32
N LEU A 288 22.28 -1.51 23.59
CA LEU A 288 21.26 -1.80 22.59
C LEU A 288 20.04 -0.88 22.78
N VAL A 289 19.52 -0.34 21.68
CA VAL A 289 18.41 0.63 21.67
C VAL A 289 17.40 0.23 20.60
N ASP A 290 16.15 0.05 21.00
CA ASP A 290 15.01 -0.05 20.09
C ASP A 290 14.57 1.37 19.71
N GLY A 291 14.58 1.71 18.42
CA GLY A 291 14.15 3.03 17.96
C GLY A 291 12.63 3.26 18.06
N SER A 292 11.86 2.21 18.33
CA SER A 292 10.40 2.24 18.40
C SER A 292 9.84 2.22 19.83
N SER A 293 10.71 2.10 20.85
CA SER A 293 10.30 1.98 22.25
C SER A 293 11.35 2.59 23.20
N ASP A 294 10.87 3.17 24.30
CA ASP A 294 11.73 3.66 25.39
C ASP A 294 12.16 2.54 26.36
N SER A 295 11.73 1.30 26.10
CA SER A 295 12.04 0.14 26.94
C SER A 295 13.38 -0.49 26.58
N ALA A 296 14.00 -1.14 27.57
CA ALA A 296 15.23 -1.90 27.34
C ALA A 296 14.96 -3.07 26.37
N VAL A 297 15.92 -3.31 25.47
CA VAL A 297 15.90 -4.43 24.53
C VAL A 297 15.99 -5.74 25.31
N ALA A 298 14.94 -6.57 25.22
CA ALA A 298 14.96 -7.92 25.75
C ALA A 298 15.63 -8.87 24.73
N LEU A 299 16.69 -9.56 25.15
CA LEU A 299 17.42 -10.55 24.33
C LEU A 299 16.70 -11.89 24.34
N ASP A 300 15.46 -11.91 23.87
CA ASP A 300 14.70 -13.15 23.71
C ASP A 300 15.18 -13.90 22.46
N GLN A 301 15.47 -15.19 22.63
CA GLN A 301 15.88 -16.10 21.57
C GLN A 301 14.68 -16.83 20.94
N THR A 302 13.49 -16.71 21.52
CA THR A 302 12.28 -17.41 21.05
C THR A 302 11.93 -17.01 19.62
N GLY A 303 11.87 -18.01 18.74
CA GLY A 303 11.52 -17.81 17.33
C GLY A 303 12.59 -17.08 16.49
N VAL A 304 13.76 -16.74 17.05
CA VAL A 304 14.88 -16.14 16.31
C VAL A 304 15.49 -17.19 15.39
N SER A 305 15.52 -16.89 14.10
CA SER A 305 16.12 -17.73 13.06
C SER A 305 17.54 -17.30 12.69
N ALA A 306 17.83 -16.00 12.79
CA ALA A 306 19.17 -15.43 12.59
C ALA A 306 19.25 -14.01 13.15
N LEU A 307 20.46 -13.57 13.49
CA LEU A 307 20.77 -12.17 13.78
C LEU A 307 21.81 -11.67 12.79
N HIS A 308 21.52 -10.60 12.06
CA HIS A 308 22.51 -9.93 11.23
C HIS A 308 23.07 -8.72 11.94
N VAL A 309 24.38 -8.69 12.17
CA VAL A 309 25.07 -7.51 12.69
C VAL A 309 25.62 -6.72 11.51
N ILE A 310 25.14 -5.50 11.34
CA ILE A 310 25.47 -4.62 10.22
C ILE A 310 26.16 -3.38 10.76
N ARG A 311 27.48 -3.31 10.60
CA ARG A 311 28.26 -2.15 11.02
C ARG A 311 28.21 -1.08 9.94
N TYR A 312 28.00 0.16 10.34
CA TYR A 312 27.98 1.32 9.44
C TYR A 312 28.87 2.46 9.98
N ARG A 313 29.07 3.50 9.15
CA ARG A 313 29.88 4.68 9.50
C ARG A 313 29.08 5.71 10.30
#